data_AF-A0A7G9Z772-F1
#
_entry.id   AF-A0A7G9Z772-F1
#
_cell.length_a   1.000
_cell.length_b   1.000
_cell.length_c   1.000
_cell.angle_alpha   90.00
_cell.angle_beta   90.00
_cell.angle_gamma   90.00
#
_symmetry.space_group_name_H-M   'P 1'
#
loop_
_entity.id
_entity.type
_entity.pdbx_description
1 polymer ?
#
loop_
_entity_poly.entity_id
_entity_poly.type
_entity_poly.pdbx_seq_one_letter_code
_entity_poly.pdbx_strand_id
1 'polypeptide(L)'
;MINIIKLKEENGELTMNKADFEGLIGEIESLIETVEILSDKNLMKQICGSEKEIKEGLLHELKTTDDLRRLFLSYLSSRNSARNPAC
;
A
#
# COMPACT_ATOMS: atom_id res chain seq x y z
N MET A 1 18.73 18.64 -23.77
CA MET A 1 18.93 17.48 -24.66
C MET A 1 17.69 16.62 -24.54
N ILE A 2 16.90 16.42 -25.62
CA ILE A 2 15.65 15.66 -25.55
C ILE A 2 16.00 14.19 -25.69
N ASN A 3 15.79 13.41 -24.62
CA ASN A 3 15.98 11.96 -24.66
C ASN A 3 14.69 11.33 -25.20
N ILE A 4 14.81 10.55 -26.26
CA ILE A 4 13.69 9.94 -26.97
C ILE A 4 13.80 8.42 -26.83
N ILE A 5 12.68 7.78 -26.53
CA ILE A 5 12.52 6.32 -26.50
C ILE A 5 11.77 5.89 -27.77
N LYS A 6 12.28 4.84 -28.40
CA LYS A 6 11.66 4.18 -29.56
C LYS A 6 11.18 2.80 -29.14
N LEU A 7 9.90 2.55 -29.30
CA LEU A 7 9.25 1.28 -29.02
C LEU A 7 8.81 0.68 -30.36
N LYS A 8 9.12 -0.59 -30.55
CA LYS A 8 8.76 -1.33 -31.77
C LYS A 8 7.50 -2.14 -31.48
N GLU A 9 6.40 -1.77 -32.09
CA GLU A 9 5.13 -2.50 -31.99
C GLU A 9 4.94 -3.41 -33.21
N GLU A 10 4.04 -4.39 -33.11
CA GLU A 10 3.69 -5.26 -34.24
C GLU A 10 3.12 -4.47 -35.44
N ASN A 11 2.52 -3.31 -35.19
CA ASN A 11 1.83 -2.48 -36.20
C ASN A 11 2.51 -1.13 -36.50
N GLY A 12 3.72 -0.86 -35.98
CA GLY A 12 4.41 0.41 -36.22
C GLY A 12 5.55 0.73 -35.25
N GLU A 13 6.18 1.89 -35.44
CA GLU A 13 7.20 2.43 -34.52
C GLU A 13 6.59 3.57 -33.72
N LEU A 14 6.53 3.43 -32.39
CA LEU A 14 6.11 4.49 -31.48
C LEU A 14 7.36 5.21 -30.97
N THR A 15 7.38 6.53 -31.13
CA THR A 15 8.47 7.38 -30.65
C THR A 15 7.91 8.35 -29.63
N MET A 16 8.46 8.35 -28.41
CA MET A 16 8.02 9.24 -27.35
C MET A 16 9.20 9.82 -26.58
N ASN A 17 8.99 10.95 -25.90
CA ASN A 17 10.02 11.49 -25.04
C ASN A 17 10.18 10.55 -23.81
N LYS A 18 11.39 10.48 -23.28
CA LYS A 18 11.73 9.59 -22.16
C LYS A 18 10.93 9.92 -20.88
N ALA A 19 10.71 11.20 -20.60
CA ALA A 19 10.01 11.63 -19.39
C ALA A 19 8.53 11.19 -19.40
N ASP A 20 7.87 11.28 -20.55
CA ASP A 20 6.49 10.85 -20.74
C ASP A 20 6.38 9.33 -20.57
N PHE A 21 7.37 8.57 -21.06
CA PHE A 21 7.40 7.12 -20.87
C PHE A 21 7.59 6.74 -19.41
N GLU A 22 8.55 7.37 -18.71
CA GLU A 22 8.77 7.13 -17.29
C GLU A 22 7.54 7.54 -16.45
N GLY A 23 6.86 8.62 -16.83
CA GLY A 23 5.58 9.03 -16.21
C GLY A 23 4.49 7.97 -16.39
N LEU A 24 4.33 7.46 -17.61
CA LEU A 24 3.35 6.41 -17.91
C LEU A 24 3.61 5.12 -17.12
N ILE A 25 4.88 4.72 -16.97
CA ILE A 25 5.25 3.55 -16.17
C ILE A 25 4.87 3.78 -14.70
N GLY A 26 5.15 4.96 -14.15
CA GLY A 26 4.75 5.29 -12.78
C GLY A 26 3.24 5.24 -12.55
N GLU A 27 2.45 5.72 -13.51
CA GLU A 27 0.98 5.63 -13.44
C GLU A 27 0.49 4.17 -13.48
N ILE A 28 1.08 3.33 -14.33
CA ILE A 28 0.75 1.90 -14.43
C ILE A 28 1.12 1.17 -13.14
N GLU A 29 2.30 1.42 -12.58
CA GLU A 29 2.75 0.82 -11.31
C GLU A 29 1.78 1.19 -10.17
N SER A 30 1.38 2.45 -10.06
CA SER A 30 0.41 2.91 -9.06
C SER A 30 -0.96 2.25 -9.23
N LEU A 31 -1.40 2.04 -10.48
CA LEU A 31 -2.63 1.33 -10.76
C LEU A 31 -2.55 -0.15 -10.35
N ILE A 32 -1.43 -0.82 -10.66
CA ILE A 32 -1.20 -2.22 -10.28
C ILE A 32 -1.26 -2.36 -8.76
N GLU A 33 -0.54 -1.51 -8.03
CA GLU A 33 -0.54 -1.51 -6.55
C GLU A 33 -1.96 -1.34 -6.00
N THR A 34 -2.74 -0.41 -6.58
CA THR A 34 -4.14 -0.22 -6.19
C THR A 34 -4.98 -1.49 -6.40
N VAL A 35 -4.82 -2.15 -7.55
CA VAL A 35 -5.54 -3.40 -7.85
C VAL A 35 -5.12 -4.52 -6.89
N GLU A 36 -3.84 -4.63 -6.57
CA GLU A 36 -3.32 -5.61 -5.61
C GLU A 36 -3.94 -5.40 -4.24
N ILE A 37 -3.98 -4.16 -3.74
CA ILE A 37 -4.65 -3.81 -2.48
C ILE A 37 -6.12 -4.20 -2.51
N LEU A 38 -6.85 -3.83 -3.57
CA LEU A 38 -8.28 -4.14 -3.72
C LEU A 38 -8.56 -5.65 -3.80
N SER A 39 -7.61 -6.43 -4.33
CA SER A 39 -7.74 -7.89 -4.44
C SER A 39 -7.60 -8.60 -3.09
N ASP A 40 -6.88 -8.02 -2.13
CA ASP A 40 -6.73 -8.57 -0.78
C ASP A 40 -7.95 -8.20 0.09
N LYS A 41 -8.87 -9.15 0.20
CA LYS A 41 -10.09 -9.01 1.01
C LYS A 41 -9.82 -8.76 2.50
N ASN A 42 -8.71 -9.25 3.04
CA ASN A 42 -8.37 -9.04 4.45
C ASN A 42 -7.83 -7.63 4.66
N LEU A 43 -6.91 -7.19 3.79
CA LEU A 43 -6.40 -5.83 3.80
C LEU A 43 -7.53 -4.81 3.61
N MET A 44 -8.43 -5.04 2.65
CA MET A 44 -9.59 -4.16 2.43
C MET A 44 -10.51 -4.05 3.65
N LYS A 45 -10.74 -5.15 4.38
CA LYS A 45 -11.49 -5.10 5.64
C LYS A 45 -10.81 -4.24 6.70
N GLN A 46 -9.47 -4.33 6.80
CA GLN A 46 -8.70 -3.51 7.74
C GLN A 46 -8.76 -2.04 7.35
N ILE A 47 -8.57 -1.71 6.07
CA ILE A 47 -8.69 -0.34 5.55
C ILE A 47 -10.07 0.24 5.85
N CYS A 48 -11.15 -0.47 5.51
CA CYS A 48 -12.51 -0.01 5.80
C CYS A 48 -12.78 0.17 7.30
N GLY A 49 -12.23 -0.72 8.14
CA GLY A 49 -12.29 -0.60 9.60
C GLY A 49 -11.60 0.68 10.09
N SER A 50 -10.37 0.91 9.64
CA SER A 50 -9.60 2.11 9.99
C SER A 50 -10.27 3.40 9.49
N GLU A 51 -10.84 3.42 8.28
CA GLU A 51 -11.59 4.58 7.78
C GLU A 51 -12.78 4.93 8.68
N LYS A 52 -13.47 3.92 9.21
CA LYS A 52 -14.59 4.11 10.14
C LYS A 52 -14.08 4.67 11.48
N GLU A 53 -13.04 4.08 12.04
CA GLU A 53 -12.43 4.55 13.30
C GLU A 53 -11.97 6.01 13.20
N ILE A 54 -11.35 6.39 12.08
CA ILE A 54 -10.94 7.78 11.81
C ILE A 54 -12.15 8.71 11.77
N LYS A 55 -13.22 8.33 11.06
CA LYS A 55 -14.46 9.14 10.98
C LYS A 55 -15.14 9.30 12.33
N GLU A 56 -15.07 8.28 13.18
CA GLU A 56 -15.65 8.27 14.53
C GLU A 56 -14.74 8.94 15.57
N GLY A 57 -13.54 9.39 15.18
CA GLY A 57 -12.58 10.04 16.07
C GLY A 57 -11.87 9.07 17.03
N LEU A 58 -11.93 7.77 16.76
CA LEU A 58 -11.26 6.71 17.52
C LEU A 58 -9.77 6.64 17.14
N LEU A 59 -9.05 7.72 17.43
CA LEU A 59 -7.64 7.87 17.09
C LEU A 59 -6.76 7.67 18.34
N HIS A 60 -5.66 6.96 18.17
CA HIS A 60 -4.60 6.87 19.17
C HIS A 60 -3.48 7.86 18.84
N GLU A 61 -3.33 8.89 19.67
CA GLU A 61 -2.24 9.84 19.56
C GLU A 61 -0.96 9.24 20.16
N LEU A 62 0.13 9.23 19.39
CA LEU A 62 1.43 8.74 19.83
C LEU A 62 2.33 9.93 20.14
N LYS A 63 2.65 10.14 21.42
CA LYS A 63 3.46 11.30 21.87
C LYS A 63 4.89 10.92 22.20
N THR A 64 5.10 9.65 22.56
CA THR A 64 6.36 9.17 23.08
C THR A 64 6.83 7.91 22.36
N THR A 65 8.12 7.64 22.46
CA THR A 65 8.71 6.38 21.99
C THR A 65 8.12 5.16 22.71
N ASP A 66 7.63 5.33 23.93
CA ASP A 66 7.00 4.25 24.69
C ASP A 66 5.58 3.95 24.18
N ASP A 67 4.85 4.95 23.67
CA ASP A 67 3.56 4.73 23.00
C ASP A 67 3.75 3.89 21.74
N LEU A 68 4.80 4.18 20.96
CA LEU A 68 5.19 3.37 19.80
C LEU A 68 5.54 1.93 20.22
N ARG A 69 6.36 1.75 21.26
CA ARG A 69 6.70 0.41 21.76
C ARG A 69 5.46 -0.37 22.19
N ARG A 70 4.51 0.27 22.87
CA ARG A 70 3.26 -0.36 23.33
C ARG A 70 2.41 -0.88 22.17
N LEU A 71 2.32 -0.13 21.06
CA LEU A 71 1.62 -0.58 19.85
C LEU A 71 2.21 -1.88 19.27
N PHE A 72 3.53 -1.99 19.22
CA PHE A 72 4.18 -3.19 18.68
C PHE A 72 4.18 -4.37 19.66
N LEU A 73 4.21 -4.11 20.97
CA LEU A 73 4.17 -5.14 22.01
C LEU A 73 2.77 -5.77 22.20
N SER A 74 1.70 -4.97 22.06
CA SER A 74 0.32 -5.48 22.11
C SER A 74 0.03 -6.42 20.94
N TYR A 75 0.56 -6.11 19.75
CA TYR A 75 0.46 -6.95 18.56
C TYR A 75 1.16 -8.31 18.72
N LEU A 76 2.33 -8.34 19.38
CA LEU A 76 3.06 -9.58 19.68
C LEU A 76 2.33 -10.46 20.71
N SER A 77 1.67 -9.86 21.70
CA SER A 77 0.92 -10.60 22.73
C SER A 77 -0.36 -11.24 22.17
N SER A 78 -1.06 -10.56 21.25
CA SER A 78 -2.26 -11.08 20.58
C SER A 78 -1.98 -12.31 19.71
N ARG A 79 -0.85 -12.34 18.98
CA ARG A 79 -0.44 -13.52 18.19
C ARG A 79 -0.07 -14.74 19.05
N ASN A 80 0.47 -14.53 20.24
CA ASN A 80 0.85 -15.62 21.13
C ASN A 80 -0.37 -16.28 21.79
N SER A 81 -1.44 -15.52 22.08
CA SER A 81 -2.72 -16.08 22.56
C SER A 81 -3.42 -16.92 21.49
N ALA A 82 -3.31 -16.56 20.20
CA ALA A 82 -3.92 -17.32 19.10
C ALA A 82 -3.18 -18.64 18.77
N ARG A 83 -1.93 -18.81 19.23
CA ARG A 83 -1.13 -20.03 19.02
C ARG A 83 -1.18 -21.02 20.18
N ASN A 84 -1.75 -20.65 21.32
CA ASN A 84 -1.89 -21.54 22.45
C ASN A 84 -3.29 -21.35 23.06
N PRO A 85 -4.33 -21.97 22.47
CA PRO A 85 -5.59 -22.11 23.19
C PRO A 85 -5.29 -23.05 24.36
N ALA A 86 -5.21 -22.51 25.57
CA ALA A 86 -5.21 -23.33 26.77
C ALA A 86 -6.42 -24.28 26.68
N CYS A 87 -6.16 -25.58 26.84
CA CYS A 87 -7.17 -26.62 26.94
C CYS A 87 -8.18 -26.32 28.06
#